data_AF-A0A210W621-F1
#
_entry.id   AF-A0A210W621-F1
#
_cell.length_a   1.000
_cell.length_b   1.000
_cell.length_c   1.000
_cell.angle_alpha   90.00
_cell.angle_beta   90.00
_cell.angle_gamma   90.00
#
_symmetry.space_group_name_H-M   'P 1'
#
loop_
_entity.id
_entity.type
_entity.pdbx_description
1 polymer ?
#
loop_
_entity_poly.entity_id
_entity_poly.type
_entity_poly.pdbx_seq_one_letter_code
_entity_poly.pdbx_strand_id
1 'polypeptide(L)'
;MHQMRHMGSQVGQTDFFTRLGPMRPAQQLRQLLCCSLLCLSPLAQAAQLQVGAGSRVDFGDATVRLGCADLHVNGSAAASASTLNGIATLNIGAAGGLQAGTAQVALSGDFVRSGSFDAGGSTVSIMDSCAHSISRVSGGTVFNHLSVTSGTGKTLELAAGQSTTVLGQLTLQGAQGRLLRLRSSAAGTAAQLSATAQQSVQFVDVADNRATSEVLAFGKPDQFQSQASGNLFRWFQFDAQGQDQGGGSGGSGGSDIRRVPSLSIAWTATLGALLALAGMARMAALRRKPQRSPLRRF
;
A
#
# COMPACT_ATOMS: atom_id res chain seq x y z
N MET A 1 24.63 -16.98 -69.02
CA MET A 1 24.86 -15.69 -69.71
C MET A 1 23.64 -14.84 -69.43
N HIS A 2 23.65 -13.92 -68.48
CA HIS A 2 24.19 -12.58 -68.65
C HIS A 2 24.50 -11.98 -67.26
N GLN A 3 25.69 -11.41 -67.11
CA GLN A 3 26.11 -10.63 -65.95
C GLN A 3 25.36 -9.30 -65.89
N MET A 4 24.98 -8.84 -64.70
CA MET A 4 24.90 -7.41 -64.41
C MET A 4 25.44 -7.07 -63.01
N ARG A 5 26.68 -6.58 -63.07
CA ARG A 5 27.40 -5.58 -62.25
C ARG A 5 26.86 -5.14 -60.89
N HIS A 6 27.75 -5.34 -59.91
CA HIS A 6 28.02 -4.55 -58.71
C HIS A 6 27.85 -3.02 -58.84
N MET A 7 27.19 -2.44 -57.85
CA MET A 7 27.46 -1.15 -57.17
C MET A 7 26.95 -1.36 -55.73
N GLY A 8 27.65 -1.17 -54.61
CA GLY A 8 28.77 -0.28 -54.33
C GLY A 8 28.28 0.94 -53.54
N SER A 9 27.91 0.78 -52.25
CA SER A 9 27.75 1.92 -51.34
C SER A 9 28.05 1.52 -49.89
N GLN A 10 29.32 1.73 -49.49
CA GLN A 10 29.72 1.94 -48.11
C GLN A 10 30.24 3.36 -47.99
N VAL A 11 29.54 4.20 -47.24
CA VAL A 11 29.97 5.52 -46.75
C VAL A 11 29.09 5.78 -45.51
N GLY A 12 29.55 6.08 -44.32
CA GLY A 12 30.86 6.19 -43.71
C GLY A 12 30.60 6.49 -42.22
N GLN A 13 31.28 5.79 -41.32
CA GLN A 13 31.32 6.17 -39.90
C GLN A 13 31.99 7.54 -39.81
N THR A 14 31.24 8.58 -39.46
CA THR A 14 31.79 9.89 -39.15
C THR A 14 32.36 9.88 -37.74
N ASP A 15 33.68 9.82 -37.66
CA ASP A 15 34.51 10.14 -36.51
C ASP A 15 34.10 11.50 -35.91
N PHE A 16 33.40 11.47 -34.77
CA PHE A 16 32.96 12.65 -34.04
C PHE A 16 33.95 13.06 -32.93
N PHE A 17 35.25 12.83 -33.12
CA PHE A 17 36.26 13.13 -32.10
C PHE A 17 37.57 13.65 -32.67
N THR A 18 37.54 14.67 -33.53
CA THR A 18 38.75 15.47 -33.77
C THR A 18 38.45 16.84 -34.37
N ARG A 19 38.10 17.83 -33.53
CA ARG A 19 38.39 19.26 -33.74
C ARG A 19 38.00 20.08 -32.51
N LEU A 20 38.86 20.03 -31.49
CA LEU A 20 38.87 21.06 -30.44
C LEU A 20 40.14 21.89 -30.65
N GLY A 21 40.00 23.05 -31.30
CA GLY A 21 41.02 24.09 -31.28
C GLY A 21 41.14 24.72 -29.88
N PRO A 22 42.25 25.41 -29.56
CA PRO A 22 42.46 26.00 -28.25
C PRO A 22 41.46 27.14 -28.02
N MET A 23 40.41 26.88 -27.23
CA MET A 23 39.41 27.89 -26.84
C MET A 23 39.88 28.68 -25.62
N ARG A 24 39.60 29.98 -25.64
CA ARG A 24 39.96 30.94 -24.59
C ARG A 24 39.19 30.63 -23.28
N PRO A 25 39.83 30.81 -22.10
CA PRO A 25 39.30 30.35 -20.81
C PRO A 25 37.96 30.97 -20.39
N ALA A 26 37.56 32.11 -20.98
CA ALA A 26 36.30 32.79 -20.66
C ALA A 26 35.06 32.18 -21.33
N GLN A 27 35.20 31.33 -22.37
CA GLN A 27 34.05 30.71 -23.06
C GLN A 27 33.71 29.30 -22.55
N GLN A 28 34.60 28.65 -21.79
CA GLN A 28 34.33 27.33 -21.22
C GLN A 28 33.33 27.34 -20.06
N LEU A 29 33.28 28.42 -19.27
CA LEU A 29 32.38 28.49 -18.11
C LEU A 29 30.89 28.56 -18.51
N ARG A 30 30.59 29.15 -19.68
CA ARG A 30 29.22 29.34 -20.17
C ARG A 30 28.66 28.10 -20.90
N GLN A 31 29.54 27.26 -21.47
CA GLN A 31 29.16 25.97 -22.07
C GLN A 31 29.05 24.84 -21.03
N LEU A 32 29.88 24.86 -19.99
CA LEU A 32 29.77 23.91 -18.86
C LEU A 32 28.49 24.11 -18.03
N LEU A 33 27.97 25.34 -17.94
CA LEU A 33 26.68 25.60 -17.28
C LEU A 33 25.47 25.06 -18.06
N CYS A 34 25.52 25.05 -19.40
CA CYS A 34 24.39 24.59 -20.23
C CYS A 34 24.30 23.05 -20.26
N CYS A 35 25.45 22.35 -20.28
CA CYS A 35 25.47 20.88 -20.21
C CYS A 35 25.18 20.33 -18.80
N SER A 36 25.39 21.11 -17.73
CA SER A 36 25.03 20.70 -16.37
C SER A 36 23.54 20.92 -16.04
N LEU A 37 22.84 21.79 -16.77
CA LEU A 37 21.40 22.02 -16.65
C LEU A 37 20.54 21.03 -17.46
N LEU A 38 21.11 20.35 -18.48
CA LEU A 38 20.42 19.35 -19.31
C LEU A 38 20.47 17.91 -18.75
N CYS A 39 21.27 17.66 -17.71
CA CYS A 39 21.37 16.35 -17.05
C CYS A 39 20.53 16.22 -15.76
N LEU A 40 19.74 17.24 -15.41
CA LEU A 40 18.65 17.11 -14.43
C LEU A 40 17.38 16.61 -15.13
N SER A 41 17.48 15.46 -15.80
CA SER A 41 16.29 14.68 -16.13
C SER A 41 15.70 14.16 -14.82
N PRO A 42 14.38 14.30 -14.56
CA PRO A 42 13.80 13.72 -13.37
C PRO A 42 14.06 12.21 -13.37
N LEU A 43 14.44 11.72 -12.19
CA LEU A 43 14.57 10.32 -11.82
C LEU A 43 13.50 9.47 -12.51
N ALA A 44 13.93 8.36 -13.10
CA ALA A 44 13.12 7.30 -13.72
C ALA A 44 11.67 7.29 -13.22
N GLN A 45 10.78 7.93 -13.99
CA GLN A 45 9.36 7.81 -13.74
C GLN A 45 9.00 6.35 -14.01
N ALA A 46 8.41 5.67 -13.03
CA ALA A 46 7.85 4.35 -13.26
C ALA A 46 6.95 4.41 -14.50
N ALA A 47 7.00 3.39 -15.36
CA ALA A 47 6.05 3.29 -16.45
C ALA A 47 4.64 3.38 -15.83
N GLN A 48 3.78 4.24 -16.39
CA GLN A 48 2.41 4.41 -15.91
C GLN A 48 1.46 4.59 -17.09
N LEU A 49 0.26 4.04 -16.96
CA LEU A 49 -0.89 4.39 -17.78
C LEU A 49 -1.72 5.40 -17.01
N GLN A 50 -1.85 6.61 -17.56
CA GLN A 50 -2.57 7.70 -16.91
C GLN A 50 -3.83 8.07 -17.70
N VAL A 51 -4.99 7.97 -17.04
CA VAL A 51 -6.23 8.63 -17.48
C VAL A 51 -6.24 10.02 -16.84
N GLY A 52 -5.83 11.03 -17.59
CA GLY A 52 -5.71 12.40 -17.10
C GLY A 52 -7.05 13.01 -16.66
N ALA A 53 -7.01 14.06 -15.84
CA ALA A 53 -8.21 14.79 -15.45
C ALA A 53 -8.96 15.30 -16.70
N GLY A 54 -10.29 15.18 -16.69
CA GLY A 54 -11.14 15.51 -17.85
C GLY A 54 -11.06 14.54 -19.03
N SER A 55 -10.11 13.58 -19.01
CA SER A 55 -10.02 12.53 -20.03
C SER A 55 -11.07 11.45 -19.79
N ARG A 56 -11.43 10.74 -20.86
CA ARG A 56 -12.23 9.52 -20.79
C ARG A 56 -11.52 8.39 -21.52
N VAL A 57 -11.44 7.24 -20.88
CA VAL A 57 -10.97 6.00 -21.48
C VAL A 57 -12.05 4.94 -21.27
N ASP A 58 -12.40 4.23 -22.33
CA ASP A 58 -13.22 3.04 -22.25
C ASP A 58 -12.37 1.86 -22.72
N PHE A 59 -12.08 0.95 -21.80
CA PHE A 59 -11.35 -0.28 -22.08
C PHE A 59 -12.25 -1.35 -22.70
N GLY A 60 -13.59 -1.20 -22.67
CA GLY A 60 -14.52 -2.17 -23.25
C GLY A 60 -14.27 -3.57 -22.72
N ASP A 61 -13.95 -4.50 -23.62
CA ASP A 61 -13.56 -5.90 -23.38
C ASP A 61 -12.06 -6.15 -23.62
N ALA A 62 -11.25 -5.09 -23.73
CA ALA A 62 -9.84 -5.19 -24.06
C ALA A 62 -9.03 -5.95 -23.00
N THR A 63 -7.97 -6.60 -23.45
CA THR A 63 -6.90 -7.08 -22.56
C THR A 63 -5.78 -6.06 -22.55
N VAL A 64 -5.58 -5.38 -21.42
CA VAL A 64 -4.49 -4.43 -21.19
C VAL A 64 -3.49 -5.06 -20.24
N ARG A 65 -2.22 -5.16 -20.66
CA ARG A 65 -1.12 -5.63 -19.81
C ARG A 65 -0.18 -4.46 -19.52
N LEU A 66 -0.07 -4.09 -18.25
CA LEU A 66 0.72 -2.95 -17.82
C LEU A 66 2.19 -3.31 -17.56
N GLY A 67 2.55 -4.59 -17.53
CA GLY A 67 3.95 -5.00 -17.39
C GLY A 67 4.62 -4.44 -16.12
N CYS A 68 3.87 -4.37 -15.02
CA CYS A 68 4.25 -3.73 -13.76
C CYS A 68 4.30 -2.21 -13.80
N ALA A 69 3.63 -1.58 -14.77
CA ALA A 69 3.32 -0.16 -14.74
C ALA A 69 2.13 0.13 -13.80
N ASP A 70 2.09 1.36 -13.29
CA ASP A 70 0.96 1.84 -12.51
C ASP A 70 -0.23 2.21 -13.41
N LEU A 71 -1.44 2.03 -12.91
CA LEU A 71 -2.67 2.55 -13.50
C LEU A 71 -3.17 3.71 -12.65
N HIS A 72 -3.15 4.92 -13.22
CA HIS A 72 -3.58 6.13 -12.53
C HIS A 72 -4.81 6.75 -13.21
N VAL A 73 -5.92 6.83 -12.48
CA VAL A 73 -7.21 7.31 -12.98
C VAL A 73 -7.56 8.64 -12.30
N ASN A 74 -7.34 9.74 -12.99
CA ASN A 74 -7.77 11.09 -12.59
C ASN A 74 -8.95 11.63 -13.42
N GLY A 75 -9.23 11.01 -14.57
CA GLY A 75 -10.43 11.24 -15.37
C GLY A 75 -11.46 10.12 -15.17
N SER A 76 -12.26 9.84 -16.20
CA SER A 76 -13.22 8.73 -16.18
C SER A 76 -12.68 7.52 -16.95
N ALA A 77 -12.70 6.36 -16.32
CA ALA A 77 -12.36 5.08 -16.92
C ALA A 77 -13.55 4.12 -16.84
N ALA A 78 -13.91 3.50 -17.96
CA ALA A 78 -14.84 2.38 -18.01
C ALA A 78 -14.09 1.11 -18.40
N ALA A 79 -14.40 0.00 -17.73
CA ALA A 79 -13.71 -1.27 -17.89
C ALA A 79 -14.66 -2.43 -18.25
N SER A 80 -15.94 -2.13 -18.54
CA SER A 80 -17.04 -3.02 -18.96
C SER A 80 -16.82 -4.53 -18.77
N ALA A 81 -16.04 -5.21 -19.64
CA ALA A 81 -15.67 -6.62 -19.51
C ALA A 81 -14.16 -6.87 -19.71
N SER A 82 -13.36 -5.82 -19.58
CA SER A 82 -11.92 -5.79 -19.84
C SER A 82 -11.13 -6.64 -18.86
N THR A 83 -9.94 -7.02 -19.28
CA THR A 83 -8.94 -7.68 -18.46
C THR A 83 -7.75 -6.74 -18.31
N LEU A 84 -7.59 -6.15 -17.13
CA LEU A 84 -6.52 -5.22 -16.78
C LEU A 84 -5.51 -5.93 -15.88
N ASN A 85 -4.36 -6.32 -16.43
CA ASN A 85 -3.41 -7.21 -15.76
C ASN A 85 -2.02 -6.61 -15.63
N GLY A 86 -1.26 -7.12 -14.66
CA GLY A 86 0.12 -6.72 -14.43
C GLY A 86 0.22 -5.26 -14.00
N ILE A 87 -0.78 -4.78 -13.25
CA ILE A 87 -0.77 -3.45 -12.65
C ILE A 87 0.16 -3.52 -11.43
N ALA A 88 1.14 -2.63 -11.34
CA ALA A 88 1.89 -2.47 -10.09
C ALA A 88 0.96 -1.84 -9.04
N THR A 89 0.58 -0.58 -9.21
CA THR A 89 -0.37 0.11 -8.33
C THR A 89 -1.57 0.62 -9.12
N LEU A 90 -2.78 0.46 -8.56
CA LEU A 90 -3.99 1.11 -9.05
C LEU A 90 -4.32 2.30 -8.15
N ASN A 91 -4.26 3.50 -8.72
CA ASN A 91 -4.61 4.74 -8.03
C ASN A 91 -5.80 5.41 -8.74
N ILE A 92 -6.91 5.58 -8.02
CA ILE A 92 -8.04 6.39 -8.46
C ILE A 92 -7.96 7.71 -7.67
N GLY A 93 -7.48 8.76 -8.34
CA GLY A 93 -7.32 10.07 -7.74
C GLY A 93 -8.66 10.72 -7.39
N ALA A 94 -8.65 11.78 -6.57
CA ALA A 94 -9.88 12.36 -6.00
C ALA A 94 -10.92 12.81 -7.04
N ALA A 95 -10.49 13.25 -8.23
CA ALA A 95 -11.37 13.62 -9.34
C ALA A 95 -11.66 12.46 -10.31
N GLY A 96 -11.01 11.31 -10.10
CA GLY A 96 -11.11 10.14 -10.95
C GLY A 96 -12.33 9.28 -10.64
N GLY A 97 -12.78 8.54 -11.65
CA GLY A 97 -13.81 7.52 -11.52
C GLY A 97 -13.49 6.29 -12.33
N LEU A 98 -13.56 5.12 -11.73
CA LEU A 98 -13.44 3.83 -12.41
C LEU A 98 -14.75 3.06 -12.30
N GLN A 99 -15.40 2.82 -13.44
CA GLN A 99 -16.54 1.93 -13.60
C GLN A 99 -16.05 0.56 -14.03
N ALA A 100 -15.97 -0.37 -13.08
CA ALA A 100 -15.32 -1.65 -13.29
C ALA A 100 -16.18 -2.64 -14.11
N GLY A 101 -17.50 -2.46 -14.20
CA GLY A 101 -18.35 -3.42 -14.92
C GLY A 101 -18.15 -4.84 -14.40
N THR A 102 -17.89 -5.81 -15.27
CA THR A 102 -17.47 -7.19 -14.96
C THR A 102 -15.96 -7.42 -15.16
N ALA A 103 -15.16 -6.34 -15.15
CA ALA A 103 -13.73 -6.42 -15.42
C ALA A 103 -12.97 -7.35 -14.48
N GLN A 104 -11.87 -7.90 -14.99
CA GLN A 104 -10.86 -8.61 -14.23
C GLN A 104 -9.67 -7.67 -14.03
N VAL A 105 -9.44 -7.22 -12.79
CA VAL A 105 -8.39 -6.26 -12.45
C VAL A 105 -7.35 -6.96 -11.58
N ALA A 106 -6.17 -7.23 -12.13
CA ALA A 106 -5.07 -7.88 -11.42
C ALA A 106 -3.91 -6.92 -11.15
N LEU A 107 -3.64 -6.71 -9.86
CA LEU A 107 -2.57 -5.87 -9.37
C LEU A 107 -1.66 -6.60 -8.37
N SER A 108 -0.50 -6.02 -8.08
CA SER A 108 0.45 -6.56 -7.09
C SER A 108 0.75 -5.62 -5.94
N GLY A 109 0.65 -4.32 -6.14
CA GLY A 109 0.96 -3.28 -5.17
C GLY A 109 -0.31 -2.79 -4.52
N ASP A 110 -0.52 -1.48 -4.55
CA ASP A 110 -1.58 -0.83 -3.79
C ASP A 110 -2.85 -0.65 -4.62
N PHE A 111 -4.00 -0.76 -3.95
CA PHE A 111 -5.29 -0.28 -4.41
C PHE A 111 -5.63 0.98 -3.61
N VAL A 112 -5.55 2.14 -4.27
CA VAL A 112 -5.78 3.44 -3.65
C VAL A 112 -7.03 4.07 -4.25
N ARG A 113 -8.07 4.22 -3.43
CA ARG A 113 -9.33 4.85 -3.84
C ARG A 113 -9.52 6.21 -3.17
N SER A 114 -9.11 7.28 -3.82
CA SER A 114 -9.47 8.65 -3.42
C SER A 114 -10.71 9.18 -4.15
N GLY A 115 -10.91 8.77 -5.41
CA GLY A 115 -12.10 9.08 -6.22
C GLY A 115 -13.18 8.01 -6.18
N SER A 116 -14.03 7.91 -7.20
CA SER A 116 -15.10 6.91 -7.23
C SER A 116 -14.63 5.57 -7.82
N PHE A 117 -15.03 4.48 -7.17
CA PHE A 117 -14.88 3.12 -7.70
C PHE A 117 -16.26 2.47 -7.68
N ASP A 118 -16.82 2.24 -8.86
CA ASP A 118 -18.03 1.44 -9.04
C ASP A 118 -17.60 0.02 -9.40
N ALA A 119 -17.77 -0.90 -8.45
CA ALA A 119 -17.30 -2.26 -8.59
C ALA A 119 -18.11 -3.09 -9.60
N GLY A 120 -19.37 -2.73 -9.92
CA GLY A 120 -20.22 -3.55 -10.77
C GLY A 120 -20.23 -5.04 -10.39
N GLY A 121 -19.97 -5.90 -11.37
CA GLY A 121 -19.71 -7.35 -11.28
C GLY A 121 -18.23 -7.75 -11.26
N SER A 122 -17.31 -6.80 -11.02
CA SER A 122 -15.87 -7.00 -11.25
C SER A 122 -15.19 -7.90 -10.22
N THR A 123 -14.01 -8.40 -10.60
CA THR A 123 -13.09 -9.08 -9.69
C THR A 123 -11.78 -8.33 -9.60
N VAL A 124 -11.38 -7.97 -8.39
CA VAL A 124 -10.07 -7.42 -8.10
C VAL A 124 -9.19 -8.51 -7.50
N SER A 125 -8.04 -8.76 -8.12
CA SER A 125 -7.07 -9.79 -7.73
C SER A 125 -5.74 -9.15 -7.33
N ILE A 126 -5.33 -9.33 -6.08
CA ILE A 126 -4.01 -8.92 -5.57
C ILE A 126 -3.10 -10.15 -5.50
N MET A 127 -2.01 -10.14 -6.27
CA MET A 127 -1.12 -11.30 -6.46
C MET A 127 0.37 -10.95 -6.27
N ASP A 128 1.26 -11.94 -6.34
CA ASP A 128 2.71 -11.81 -6.09
C ASP A 128 3.52 -11.29 -7.29
N SER A 129 2.87 -10.74 -8.31
CA SER A 129 3.57 -10.17 -9.46
C SER A 129 4.36 -8.90 -9.08
N CYS A 130 5.26 -8.46 -9.96
CA CYS A 130 5.97 -7.19 -9.83
C CYS A 130 6.78 -7.00 -8.53
N ALA A 131 7.13 -8.09 -7.82
CA ALA A 131 7.97 -8.10 -6.63
C ALA A 131 7.46 -7.24 -5.45
N HIS A 132 6.16 -7.00 -5.35
CA HIS A 132 5.56 -6.31 -4.20
C HIS A 132 5.31 -7.29 -3.03
N SER A 133 6.09 -7.15 -1.97
CA SER A 133 5.90 -7.91 -0.72
C SER A 133 4.79 -7.35 0.18
N ILE A 134 4.31 -6.13 -0.10
CA ILE A 134 3.23 -5.46 0.60
C ILE A 134 2.25 -4.89 -0.43
N SER A 135 0.95 -5.07 -0.17
CA SER A 135 -0.16 -4.42 -0.87
C SER A 135 -1.04 -3.69 0.13
N ARG A 136 -1.41 -2.46 -0.19
CA ARG A 136 -2.33 -1.65 0.62
C ARG A 136 -3.68 -1.52 -0.05
N VAL A 137 -4.76 -1.64 0.74
CA VAL A 137 -6.09 -1.22 0.32
C VAL A 137 -6.50 -0.01 1.16
N SER A 138 -6.69 1.13 0.49
CA SER A 138 -6.92 2.41 1.16
C SER A 138 -8.08 3.20 0.55
N GLY A 139 -8.58 4.15 1.34
CA GLY A 139 -9.71 5.00 0.97
C GLY A 139 -11.07 4.49 1.43
N GLY A 140 -11.17 3.26 1.95
CA GLY A 140 -12.45 2.62 2.25
C GLY A 140 -13.18 2.27 0.95
N THR A 141 -13.35 1.00 0.64
CA THR A 141 -13.74 0.57 -0.70
C THR A 141 -14.75 -0.55 -0.64
N VAL A 142 -15.56 -0.65 -1.69
CA VAL A 142 -16.50 -1.74 -1.92
C VAL A 142 -16.03 -2.48 -3.16
N PHE A 143 -15.69 -3.75 -3.01
CA PHE A 143 -15.44 -4.68 -4.10
C PHE A 143 -16.68 -5.53 -4.32
N ASN A 144 -16.90 -5.98 -5.56
CA ASN A 144 -17.81 -7.10 -5.77
C ASN A 144 -17.09 -8.39 -5.35
N HIS A 145 -16.08 -8.81 -6.11
CA HIS A 145 -15.20 -9.92 -5.74
C HIS A 145 -13.79 -9.41 -5.41
N LEU A 146 -13.22 -9.93 -4.32
CA LEU A 146 -11.83 -9.66 -3.94
C LEU A 146 -11.09 -10.98 -3.76
N SER A 147 -10.00 -11.15 -4.51
CA SER A 147 -9.07 -12.26 -4.32
C SER A 147 -7.69 -11.74 -3.95
N VAL A 148 -7.12 -12.26 -2.87
CA VAL A 148 -5.74 -11.99 -2.49
C VAL A 148 -5.04 -13.33 -2.35
N THR A 149 -4.08 -13.59 -3.23
CA THR A 149 -3.36 -14.86 -3.29
C THR A 149 -1.87 -14.61 -3.27
N SER A 150 -1.17 -15.28 -2.36
CA SER A 150 0.27 -15.14 -2.21
C SER A 150 0.95 -16.49 -1.99
N GLY A 151 1.83 -16.86 -2.91
CA GLY A 151 2.79 -17.96 -2.77
C GLY A 151 4.10 -17.55 -2.11
N THR A 152 4.31 -16.26 -1.87
CA THR A 152 5.51 -15.67 -1.24
C THR A 152 5.27 -15.20 0.19
N GLY A 153 4.02 -15.15 0.65
CA GLY A 153 3.65 -14.72 2.01
C GLY A 153 3.59 -13.20 2.16
N LYS A 154 3.05 -12.51 1.15
CA LYS A 154 2.93 -11.05 1.13
C LYS A 154 2.08 -10.54 2.29
N THR A 155 2.23 -9.25 2.58
CA THR A 155 1.35 -8.54 3.52
C THR A 155 0.27 -7.79 2.78
N LEU A 156 -1.00 -8.07 3.10
CA LEU A 156 -2.14 -7.21 2.77
C LEU A 156 -2.42 -6.29 3.96
N GLU A 157 -2.25 -4.99 3.74
CA GLU A 157 -2.49 -3.96 4.74
C GLU A 157 -3.80 -3.23 4.40
N LEU A 158 -4.77 -3.30 5.31
CA LEU A 158 -6.02 -2.55 5.21
C LEU A 158 -5.90 -1.26 6.03
N ALA A 159 -6.41 -0.15 5.49
CA ALA A 159 -6.38 1.13 6.19
C ALA A 159 -7.11 1.07 7.54
N ALA A 160 -6.41 1.44 8.61
CA ALA A 160 -6.94 1.46 9.98
C ALA A 160 -8.18 2.36 10.08
N GLY A 161 -9.22 1.87 10.77
CA GLY A 161 -10.47 2.61 10.95
C GLY A 161 -11.32 2.82 9.68
N GLN A 162 -10.88 2.30 8.53
CA GLN A 162 -11.65 2.31 7.29
C GLN A 162 -12.25 0.92 7.02
N SER A 163 -13.33 0.91 6.23
CA SER A 163 -14.04 -0.32 5.87
C SER A 163 -13.69 -0.77 4.46
N THR A 164 -13.27 -2.02 4.33
CA THR A 164 -13.22 -2.74 3.07
C THR A 164 -14.42 -3.67 3.03
N THR A 165 -15.26 -3.55 2.00
CA THR A 165 -16.46 -4.39 1.84
C THR A 165 -16.32 -5.25 0.60
N VAL A 166 -16.72 -6.51 0.69
CA VAL A 166 -16.76 -7.47 -0.41
C VAL A 166 -18.18 -8.01 -0.51
N LEU A 167 -18.87 -7.68 -1.59
CA LEU A 167 -20.29 -7.99 -1.77
C LEU A 167 -20.52 -9.45 -2.22
N GLY A 168 -19.57 -10.02 -2.95
CA GLY A 168 -19.58 -11.40 -3.42
C GLY A 168 -18.52 -12.24 -2.72
N GLN A 169 -17.78 -13.00 -3.51
CA GLN A 169 -16.69 -13.88 -3.05
C GLN A 169 -15.49 -13.09 -2.49
N LEU A 170 -15.10 -13.42 -1.27
CA LEU A 170 -13.80 -13.10 -0.68
C LEU A 170 -12.86 -14.31 -0.77
N THR A 171 -11.68 -14.15 -1.34
CA THR A 171 -10.63 -15.18 -1.33
C THR A 171 -9.37 -14.62 -0.69
N LEU A 172 -8.88 -15.27 0.37
CA LEU A 172 -7.63 -14.94 1.05
C LEU A 172 -6.81 -16.21 1.17
N GLN A 173 -5.75 -16.31 0.37
CA GLN A 173 -5.01 -17.55 0.19
C GLN A 173 -3.51 -17.30 0.29
N GLY A 174 -2.87 -17.85 1.33
CA GLY A 174 -1.41 -18.00 1.37
C GLY A 174 -0.96 -19.34 0.80
N ALA A 175 0.29 -19.69 1.08
CA ALA A 175 0.86 -21.00 0.81
C ALA A 175 1.40 -21.66 2.09
N GLN A 176 1.60 -22.98 2.04
CA GLN A 176 2.19 -23.71 3.14
C GLN A 176 3.57 -23.13 3.52
N GLY A 177 3.75 -22.80 4.81
CA GLY A 177 4.97 -22.16 5.31
C GLY A 177 5.15 -20.69 4.91
N ARG A 178 4.22 -20.11 4.14
CA ARG A 178 4.25 -18.74 3.63
C ARG A 178 2.86 -18.12 3.72
N LEU A 179 2.45 -17.82 4.96
CA LEU A 179 1.11 -17.31 5.24
C LEU A 179 0.93 -15.92 4.62
N LEU A 180 -0.23 -15.69 4.00
CA LEU A 180 -0.67 -14.33 3.62
C LEU A 180 -0.93 -13.54 4.91
N ARG A 181 -0.22 -12.43 5.11
CA ARG A 181 -0.32 -11.65 6.34
C ARG A 181 -1.36 -10.55 6.16
N LEU A 182 -2.50 -10.67 6.84
CA LEU A 182 -3.52 -9.62 6.87
C LEU A 182 -3.28 -8.71 8.07
N ARG A 183 -3.09 -7.41 7.83
CA ARG A 183 -2.75 -6.41 8.85
C ARG A 183 -3.59 -5.15 8.71
N SER A 184 -3.72 -4.42 9.81
CA SER A 184 -4.10 -3.01 9.78
C SER A 184 -2.89 -2.13 9.52
N SER A 185 -3.11 -0.98 8.88
CA SER A 185 -2.07 0.03 8.67
C SER A 185 -1.61 0.74 9.95
N ALA A 186 -2.32 0.56 11.07
CA ALA A 186 -1.94 1.09 12.38
C ALA A 186 -2.11 0.03 13.47
N ALA A 187 -1.00 -0.35 14.10
CA ALA A 187 -0.97 -1.37 15.15
C ALA A 187 -1.91 -1.00 16.31
N GLY A 188 -2.65 -2.00 16.83
CA GLY A 188 -3.64 -1.82 17.90
C GLY A 188 -4.97 -1.22 17.44
N THR A 189 -5.06 -0.68 16.21
CA THR A 189 -6.30 -0.17 15.64
C THR A 189 -6.81 -1.15 14.59
N ALA A 190 -7.92 -1.83 14.87
CA ALA A 190 -8.47 -2.82 13.94
C ALA A 190 -8.94 -2.16 12.63
N ALA A 191 -8.50 -2.71 11.50
CA ALA A 191 -9.14 -2.43 10.20
C ALA A 191 -10.46 -3.21 10.09
N GLN A 192 -11.41 -2.71 9.29
CA GLN A 192 -12.71 -3.35 9.13
C GLN A 192 -12.81 -4.06 7.78
N LEU A 193 -13.19 -5.34 7.82
CA LEU A 193 -13.49 -6.15 6.64
C LEU A 193 -14.92 -6.68 6.71
N SER A 194 -15.75 -6.32 5.75
CA SER A 194 -17.09 -6.85 5.56
C SER A 194 -17.07 -7.82 4.39
N ALA A 195 -17.45 -9.07 4.58
CA ALA A 195 -17.67 -10.03 3.50
C ALA A 195 -18.90 -10.90 3.77
N THR A 196 -19.41 -11.55 2.74
CA THR A 196 -20.55 -12.47 2.85
C THR A 196 -20.11 -13.85 3.33
N ALA A 197 -21.05 -14.80 3.42
CA ALA A 197 -20.73 -16.20 3.67
C ALA A 197 -19.94 -16.86 2.51
N GLN A 198 -19.87 -16.21 1.33
CA GLN A 198 -19.02 -16.64 0.22
C GLN A 198 -17.57 -16.23 0.49
N GLN A 199 -16.86 -17.06 1.24
CA GLN A 199 -15.48 -16.83 1.63
C GLN A 199 -14.63 -18.10 1.49
N SER A 200 -13.40 -17.92 1.04
CA SER A 200 -12.36 -18.95 0.99
C SER A 200 -11.12 -18.37 1.65
N VAL A 201 -10.79 -18.90 2.83
CA VAL A 201 -9.70 -18.37 3.67
C VAL A 201 -8.81 -19.53 4.10
N GLN A 202 -7.55 -19.51 3.71
CA GLN A 202 -6.58 -20.55 4.07
C GLN A 202 -5.14 -20.02 4.02
N PHE A 203 -4.28 -20.57 4.87
CA PHE A 203 -2.89 -20.14 5.03
C PHE A 203 -2.76 -18.62 5.25
N VAL A 204 -3.58 -18.07 6.13
CA VAL A 204 -3.52 -16.64 6.49
C VAL A 204 -2.92 -16.47 7.88
N ASP A 205 -2.25 -15.35 8.11
CA ASP A 205 -1.85 -14.87 9.43
C ASP A 205 -2.57 -13.54 9.62
N VAL A 206 -3.47 -13.43 10.59
CA VAL A 206 -4.33 -12.24 10.77
C VAL A 206 -4.00 -11.53 12.08
N ALA A 207 -3.83 -10.21 12.03
CA ALA A 207 -3.75 -9.36 13.22
C ALA A 207 -4.43 -8.00 12.99
N ASP A 208 -4.90 -7.38 14.06
CA ASP A 208 -5.52 -6.04 14.06
C ASP A 208 -6.66 -5.94 13.03
N ASN A 209 -7.61 -6.87 13.07
CA ASN A 209 -8.67 -6.95 12.07
C ASN A 209 -10.02 -7.30 12.69
N ARG A 210 -11.08 -6.65 12.20
CA ARG A 210 -12.46 -6.86 12.64
C ARG A 210 -13.32 -7.21 11.45
N ALA A 211 -13.95 -8.38 11.49
CA ALA A 211 -15.05 -8.67 10.58
C ALA A 211 -16.33 -7.97 11.06
N THR A 212 -17.08 -7.35 10.16
CA THR A 212 -18.25 -6.53 10.52
C THR A 212 -19.59 -7.11 10.09
N SER A 213 -19.63 -7.94 9.06
CA SER A 213 -20.84 -8.61 8.55
C SER A 213 -20.94 -10.04 9.06
N GLU A 214 -20.32 -10.99 8.39
CA GLU A 214 -20.21 -12.40 8.77
C GLU A 214 -18.96 -12.65 9.62
N VAL A 215 -18.94 -13.78 10.33
CA VAL A 215 -17.71 -14.26 10.96
C VAL A 215 -16.79 -14.82 9.87
N LEU A 216 -15.55 -14.37 9.81
CA LEU A 216 -14.61 -14.81 8.78
C LEU A 216 -13.86 -16.06 9.22
N ALA A 217 -13.84 -17.08 8.36
CA ALA A 217 -13.19 -18.37 8.60
C ALA A 217 -13.61 -19.03 9.93
N PHE A 218 -14.90 -19.17 10.21
CA PHE A 218 -15.40 -19.68 11.50
C PHE A 218 -14.84 -21.08 11.84
N GLY A 219 -14.10 -21.17 12.95
CA GLY A 219 -13.40 -22.38 13.39
C GLY A 219 -12.08 -22.07 14.08
N LYS A 220 -11.30 -23.10 14.41
CA LYS A 220 -9.93 -22.93 14.94
C LYS A 220 -8.99 -22.52 13.80
N PRO A 221 -8.04 -21.60 14.00
CA PRO A 221 -7.09 -21.19 12.96
C PRO A 221 -6.38 -22.36 12.24
N ASP A 222 -6.01 -23.40 12.98
CA ASP A 222 -5.34 -24.60 12.42
C ASP A 222 -6.17 -25.36 11.38
N GLN A 223 -7.51 -25.32 11.47
CA GLN A 223 -8.40 -25.94 10.46
C GLN A 223 -8.25 -25.29 9.09
N PHE A 224 -7.80 -24.04 9.06
CA PHE A 224 -7.51 -23.26 7.86
C PHE A 224 -6.00 -23.15 7.60
N GLN A 225 -5.17 -23.93 8.33
CA GLN A 225 -3.70 -23.83 8.29
C GLN A 225 -3.21 -22.39 8.49
N SER A 226 -3.91 -21.66 9.35
CA SER A 226 -3.81 -20.22 9.53
C SER A 226 -3.40 -19.88 10.96
N GLN A 227 -2.99 -18.64 11.19
CA GLN A 227 -2.56 -18.12 12.49
C GLN A 227 -3.39 -16.89 12.87
N ALA A 228 -3.69 -16.80 14.18
CA ALA A 228 -4.29 -15.64 14.80
C ALA A 228 -3.22 -14.90 15.63
N SER A 229 -2.74 -13.77 15.11
CA SER A 229 -1.61 -13.01 15.68
C SER A 229 -2.04 -11.86 16.61
N GLY A 230 -3.33 -11.75 16.95
CA GLY A 230 -3.85 -10.88 18.00
C GLY A 230 -4.74 -9.72 17.52
N ASN A 231 -5.48 -9.13 18.47
CA ASN A 231 -6.44 -8.04 18.25
C ASN A 231 -7.43 -8.36 17.10
N LEU A 232 -8.05 -9.54 17.20
CA LEU A 232 -9.01 -10.05 16.22
C LEU A 232 -10.43 -10.01 16.76
N PHE A 233 -11.37 -9.68 15.90
CA PHE A 233 -12.79 -9.65 16.23
C PHE A 233 -13.59 -10.28 15.10
N ARG A 234 -14.45 -11.25 15.43
CA ARG A 234 -15.28 -11.98 14.44
C ARG A 234 -14.46 -12.62 13.32
N TRP A 235 -13.25 -13.02 13.65
CA TRP A 235 -12.36 -13.85 12.84
C TRP A 235 -12.22 -15.18 13.54
N PHE A 236 -12.14 -16.28 12.80
CA PHE A 236 -12.05 -17.61 13.40
C PHE A 236 -13.17 -17.82 14.43
N GLN A 237 -12.81 -18.32 15.61
CA GLN A 237 -13.68 -18.48 16.76
C GLN A 237 -13.68 -17.26 17.71
N PHE A 238 -13.10 -16.11 17.31
CA PHE A 238 -13.16 -14.89 18.11
C PHE A 238 -14.51 -14.18 17.95
N ASP A 239 -15.13 -13.75 19.04
CA ASP A 239 -16.41 -13.03 19.01
C ASP A 239 -16.27 -11.54 18.65
N ALA A 240 -17.37 -10.78 18.81
CA ALA A 240 -17.40 -9.34 18.54
C ALA A 240 -16.54 -8.50 19.50
N GLN A 241 -16.23 -9.04 20.68
CA GLN A 241 -15.40 -8.46 21.73
C GLN A 241 -13.95 -8.96 21.66
N GLY A 242 -13.64 -9.86 20.73
CA GLY A 242 -12.33 -10.44 20.53
C GLY A 242 -11.97 -11.49 21.57
N GLN A 243 -12.97 -12.05 22.26
CA GLN A 243 -12.78 -13.21 23.11
C GLN A 243 -12.87 -14.48 22.28
N ASP A 244 -11.97 -15.42 22.57
CA ASP A 244 -12.02 -16.74 21.97
C ASP A 244 -13.23 -17.54 22.51
N GLN A 245 -14.11 -17.97 21.61
CA GLN A 245 -15.33 -18.73 21.91
C GLN A 245 -15.09 -20.26 21.98
N GLY A 246 -13.86 -20.74 21.80
CA GLY A 246 -13.51 -22.16 21.71
C GLY A 246 -13.48 -22.95 23.04
N GLY A 247 -14.44 -22.73 23.95
CA GLY A 247 -14.52 -23.41 25.23
C GLY A 247 -15.04 -24.85 25.17
N GLY A 248 -14.21 -25.82 25.57
CA GLY A 248 -14.58 -27.22 25.84
C GLY A 248 -13.55 -27.97 26.71
N SER A 249 -13.67 -27.79 28.04
CA SER A 249 -13.21 -28.59 29.19
C SER A 249 -12.01 -29.56 29.10
N GLY A 250 -10.95 -29.28 29.89
CA GLY A 250 -10.09 -30.31 30.47
C GLY A 250 -8.58 -30.02 30.37
N GLY A 251 -7.99 -29.46 31.44
CA GLY A 251 -6.54 -29.44 31.63
C GLY A 251 -5.95 -28.04 31.78
N SER A 252 -5.58 -27.70 33.01
CA SER A 252 -4.67 -26.62 33.34
C SER A 252 -3.37 -26.73 32.54
N GLY A 253 -3.16 -25.83 31.59
CA GLY A 253 -1.95 -25.77 30.79
C GLY A 253 -1.96 -24.52 29.91
N GLY A 254 -1.79 -23.35 30.54
CA GLY A 254 -1.71 -22.09 29.83
C GLY A 254 -0.55 -22.05 28.84
N SER A 255 -0.77 -21.37 27.71
CA SER A 255 0.30 -20.74 26.93
C SER A 255 -0.28 -19.56 26.14
N ASP A 256 -0.18 -18.39 26.79
CA ASP A 256 0.26 -17.12 26.20
C ASP A 256 -0.34 -16.68 24.85
N ILE A 257 -1.61 -16.27 24.86
CA ILE A 257 -1.96 -15.04 24.13
C ILE A 257 -1.78 -13.90 25.12
N ARG A 258 -0.59 -13.26 25.09
CA ARG A 258 -0.33 -12.04 25.86
C ARG A 258 -1.43 -11.02 25.58
N ARG A 259 -2.37 -10.88 26.53
CA ARG A 259 -3.21 -9.68 26.62
C ARG A 259 -2.27 -8.50 26.78
N VAL A 260 -2.13 -7.67 25.76
CA VAL A 260 -1.61 -6.32 25.97
C VAL A 260 -2.65 -5.63 26.85
N PRO A 261 -2.32 -5.22 28.09
CA PRO A 261 -3.25 -4.44 28.87
C PRO A 261 -3.54 -3.16 28.07
N SER A 262 -4.79 -2.98 27.66
CA SER A 262 -5.26 -1.70 27.15
C SER A 262 -5.05 -0.70 28.29
N LEU A 263 -4.01 0.14 28.18
CA LEU A 263 -3.79 1.24 29.11
C LEU A 263 -5.03 2.12 29.03
N SER A 264 -5.87 2.07 30.06
CA SER A 264 -7.03 2.93 30.16
C SER A 264 -6.55 4.38 30.13
N ILE A 265 -7.33 5.23 29.45
CA ILE A 265 -7.07 6.67 29.19
C ILE A 265 -6.85 7.47 30.50
N ALA A 266 -7.08 6.85 31.67
CA ALA A 266 -6.78 7.40 32.98
C ALA A 266 -5.27 7.55 33.30
N TRP A 267 -4.39 6.76 32.67
CA TRP A 267 -2.94 6.79 32.99
C TRP A 267 -2.11 7.80 32.17
N THR A 268 -2.57 8.23 31.00
CA THR A 268 -1.85 9.24 30.21
C THR A 268 -2.05 10.66 30.76
N ALA A 269 -3.17 10.91 31.45
CA ALA A 269 -3.44 12.19 32.11
C ALA A 269 -2.53 12.43 33.33
N THR A 270 -2.17 11.38 34.08
CA THR A 270 -1.33 11.51 35.29
C THR A 270 0.14 11.72 34.97
N LEU A 271 0.68 11.08 33.92
CA LEU A 271 2.06 11.30 33.48
C LEU A 271 2.26 12.71 32.85
N GLY A 272 1.25 13.20 32.11
CA GLY A 272 1.25 14.55 31.55
C GLY A 272 1.22 15.64 32.63
N ALA A 273 0.42 15.45 33.68
CA ALA A 273 0.35 16.38 34.81
C ALA A 273 1.66 16.44 35.62
N LEU A 274 2.35 15.32 35.79
CA LEU A 274 3.64 15.26 36.51
C LEU A 274 4.78 15.99 35.76
N LEU A 275 4.83 15.90 34.43
CA LEU A 275 5.82 16.62 33.62
C LEU A 275 5.54 18.13 33.58
N ALA A 276 4.27 18.54 33.55
CA ALA A 276 3.90 19.96 33.60
C ALA A 276 4.26 20.62 34.95
N LEU A 277 4.09 19.90 36.07
CA LEU A 277 4.45 20.40 37.41
C LEU A 277 5.97 20.51 37.60
N ALA A 278 6.76 19.56 37.07
CA ALA A 278 8.22 19.63 37.13
C ALA A 278 8.80 20.80 36.30
N GLY A 279 8.16 21.14 35.17
CA GLY A 279 8.56 22.28 34.33
C GLY A 279 8.32 23.65 34.99
N MET A 280 7.19 23.82 35.68
CA MET A 280 6.84 25.09 36.34
C MET A 280 7.71 25.38 37.58
N ALA A 281 8.07 24.34 38.36
CA ALA A 281 8.96 24.51 39.51
C ALA A 281 10.38 24.98 39.11
N ARG A 282 10.88 24.53 37.96
CA ARG A 282 12.22 24.88 37.45
C ARG A 282 12.28 26.33 36.94
N MET A 283 11.20 26.85 36.36
CA MET A 283 11.13 28.25 35.90
C MET A 283 10.98 29.26 37.04
N ALA A 284 10.28 28.90 38.12
CA ALA A 284 10.14 29.77 39.29
C ALA A 284 11.48 29.96 40.06
N ALA A 285 12.32 28.93 40.10
CA ALA A 285 13.63 28.98 40.78
C ALA A 285 14.65 29.87 40.05
N LEU A 286 14.55 29.99 38.71
CA LEU A 286 15.49 30.80 37.91
C LEU A 286 15.20 32.31 37.97
N ARG A 287 13.97 32.73 38.32
CA ARG A 287 13.61 34.15 38.47
C ARG A 287 14.07 34.80 39.79
N ARG A 288 14.57 34.02 40.76
CA ARG A 288 14.99 34.52 42.09
C ARG A 288 16.50 34.69 42.27
N LYS A 289 17.31 34.74 41.20
CA LYS A 289 18.72 35.14 41.36
C LYS A 289 18.85 36.67 41.39
N PRO A 290 19.28 37.29 42.49
CA PRO A 290 19.50 38.73 42.55
C PRO A 290 20.76 39.09 41.75
N GLN A 291 20.66 40.10 40.89
CA GLN A 291 21.82 40.71 40.21
C GLN A 291 22.77 41.29 41.26
N ARG A 292 23.95 40.68 41.42
CA ARG A 292 25.08 41.33 42.10
C ARG A 292 25.81 42.19 41.09
N SER A 293 25.71 43.50 41.26
CA SER A 293 26.49 44.51 40.54
C SER A 293 27.98 44.40 40.92
N PRO A 294 28.93 44.38 39.97
CA PRO A 294 30.34 44.47 40.30
C PRO A 294 30.71 45.92 40.67
N LEU A 295 31.29 46.07 41.86
CA LEU A 295 31.91 47.28 42.37
C LEU A 295 32.97 47.83 41.40
N ARG A 296 32.90 49.14 41.12
CA ARG A 296 33.95 49.91 40.46
C ARG A 296 35.22 49.94 41.33
N ARG A 297 36.38 49.75 40.70
CA ARG A 297 37.69 50.17 41.21
C ARG A 297 37.68 51.69 41.45
N PHE A 298 38.23 52.15 42.58
CA PHE A 298 39.51 52.84 42.70
C PHE A 298 39.91 52.91 44.17
#